data_AF-A0A6B2DQ32-F1
#
_entry.id   AF-A0A6B2DQ32-F1
#
_cell.length_a   1.000
_cell.length_b   1.000
_cell.length_c   1.000
_cell.angle_alpha   90.00
_cell.angle_beta   90.00
_cell.angle_gamma   90.00
#
_symmetry.space_group_name_H-M   'P 1'
#
loop_
_entity.id
_entity.type
_entity.pdbx_description
1 polymer ?
#
loop_
_entity_poly.entity_id
_entity_poly.type
_entity_poly.pdbx_seq_one_letter_code
_entity_poly.pdbx_strand_id
1 'polypeptide(L)'
;MQLDSVFTAAIETLGKLPRASVDCAIAEPDLEQLQTEAVVTGISAVWRALHGVLRPAGTAWLIASDRCDSGSLTGLPWRVAFAVQREGWLLRNAVVAERRSVGLVFLCVRQPRYFFELEPLRESGVRPGDVVLPGSRGLVERCVLAGCPAGGDVLNLFGAHDIDGAVRRLGRRVVSRPSSSEVAA
;
A
#
# COMPACT_ATOMS: atom_id res chain seq x y z
N MET A 1 -3.00 -8.20 22.66
CA MET A 1 -4.20 -8.21 21.80
C MET A 1 -3.91 -9.14 20.63
N GLN A 2 -4.79 -10.10 20.36
CA GLN A 2 -4.63 -11.02 19.22
C GLN A 2 -4.88 -10.25 17.92
N LEU A 3 -4.02 -10.44 16.91
CA LEU A 3 -4.20 -9.83 15.59
C LEU A 3 -5.31 -10.54 14.82
N ASP A 4 -6.05 -9.77 14.01
CA ASP A 4 -7.00 -10.34 13.07
C ASP A 4 -6.28 -11.22 12.02
N SER A 5 -6.99 -12.25 11.55
CA SER A 5 -6.51 -13.19 10.52
C SER A 5 -5.96 -12.51 9.27
N VAL A 6 -6.53 -11.38 8.84
CA VAL A 6 -6.08 -10.67 7.63
C VAL A 6 -4.65 -10.13 7.78
N PHE A 7 -4.31 -9.62 8.97
CA PHE A 7 -2.97 -9.11 9.27
C PHE A 7 -1.98 -10.23 9.51
N THR A 8 -2.40 -11.29 10.21
CA THR A 8 -1.58 -12.48 10.45
C THR A 8 -1.17 -13.14 9.13
N ALA A 9 -2.10 -13.37 8.20
CA ALA A 9 -1.81 -13.94 6.90
C ALA A 9 -0.87 -13.07 6.04
N ALA A 10 -0.98 -11.73 6.16
CA ALA A 10 -0.07 -10.81 5.48
C ALA A 10 1.35 -10.90 6.07
N ILE A 11 1.49 -10.98 7.40
CA ILE A 11 2.79 -11.12 8.08
C ILE A 11 3.44 -12.47 7.73
N GLU A 12 2.69 -13.57 7.71
CA GLU A 12 3.18 -14.89 7.32
C GLU A 12 3.66 -14.91 5.87
N THR A 13 2.90 -14.27 4.97
CA THR A 13 3.31 -14.08 3.57
C THR A 13 4.64 -13.35 3.49
N LEU A 14 4.78 -12.24 4.22
CA LEU A 14 6.02 -11.44 4.24
C LEU A 14 7.20 -12.22 4.83
N GLY A 15 6.96 -13.07 5.84
CA GLY A 15 7.99 -13.90 6.47
C GLY A 15 8.59 -14.97 5.53
N LYS A 16 7.87 -15.34 4.47
CA LYS A 16 8.32 -16.29 3.44
C LYS A 16 9.09 -15.61 2.29
N LEU A 17 9.02 -14.29 2.17
CA LEU A 17 9.71 -13.56 1.10
C LEU A 17 11.17 -13.28 1.47
N PRO A 18 12.11 -13.35 0.50
CA PRO A 18 13.49 -12.97 0.75
C PRO A 18 13.59 -11.49 1.15
N ARG A 19 14.62 -11.16 1.93
CA ARG A 19 14.90 -9.76 2.26
C ARG A 19 15.23 -8.96 1.00
N ALA A 20 14.82 -7.70 0.96
CA ALA A 20 15.09 -6.79 -0.15
C ALA A 20 14.74 -7.38 -1.55
N SER A 21 13.60 -8.06 -1.66
CA SER A 21 13.14 -8.72 -2.88
C SER A 21 12.04 -7.97 -3.64
N VAL A 22 11.38 -6.99 -2.99
CA VAL A 22 10.22 -6.28 -3.56
C VAL A 22 10.57 -4.81 -3.84
N ASP A 23 10.22 -4.31 -5.02
CA ASP A 23 10.38 -2.88 -5.37
C ASP A 23 9.22 -2.03 -4.86
N CYS A 24 7.99 -2.54 -4.98
CA CYS A 24 6.79 -1.78 -4.66
C CYS A 24 5.76 -2.68 -3.98
N ALA A 25 5.22 -2.26 -2.85
CA ALA A 25 4.09 -2.90 -2.21
C ALA A 25 2.82 -2.05 -2.40
N ILE A 26 1.72 -2.67 -2.84
CA ILE A 26 0.40 -2.07 -2.83
C ILE A 26 -0.41 -2.73 -1.72
N ALA A 27 -0.89 -1.91 -0.80
CA ALA A 27 -1.65 -2.34 0.36
C ALA A 27 -3.03 -1.68 0.33
N GLU A 28 -4.04 -2.49 0.01
CA GLU A 28 -5.44 -2.10 0.05
C GLU A 28 -6.18 -3.11 0.94
N PRO A 29 -6.07 -2.97 2.28
CA PRO A 29 -6.75 -3.87 3.20
C PRO A 29 -8.26 -3.60 3.21
N ASP A 30 -9.06 -4.66 3.33
CA ASP A 30 -10.45 -4.52 3.76
C ASP A 30 -10.49 -4.27 5.26
N LEU A 31 -11.00 -3.10 5.65
CA LEU A 31 -10.98 -2.62 7.02
C LEU A 31 -12.39 -2.47 7.60
N GLU A 32 -13.45 -2.66 6.81
CA GLU A 32 -14.80 -2.16 7.14
C GLU A 32 -15.31 -2.65 8.50
N GLN A 33 -15.08 -3.92 8.81
CA GLN A 33 -15.63 -4.59 9.99
C GLN A 33 -14.72 -4.54 11.23
N LEU A 34 -13.48 -4.04 11.09
CA LEU A 34 -12.48 -4.11 12.15
C LEU A 34 -12.50 -2.88 13.04
N GLN A 35 -12.35 -3.05 14.35
CA GLN A 35 -12.22 -1.94 15.28
C GLN A 35 -10.97 -1.08 14.98
N THR A 36 -11.08 0.23 15.16
CA THR A 36 -10.02 1.20 14.82
C THR A 36 -8.66 0.84 15.41
N GLU A 37 -8.60 0.54 16.71
CA GLU A 37 -7.34 0.19 17.39
C GLU A 37 -6.74 -1.14 16.90
N ALA A 38 -7.60 -2.09 16.52
CA ALA A 38 -7.16 -3.35 15.92
C ALA A 38 -6.55 -3.12 14.54
N VAL A 39 -7.15 -2.24 13.73
CA VAL A 39 -6.58 -1.84 12.42
C VAL A 39 -5.25 -1.14 12.58
N VAL A 40 -5.16 -0.16 13.49
CA VAL A 40 -3.91 0.58 13.74
C VAL A 40 -2.79 -0.37 14.18
N THR A 41 -3.09 -1.28 15.11
CA THR A 41 -2.13 -2.27 15.61
C THR A 41 -1.70 -3.25 14.52
N GLY A 42 -2.68 -3.76 13.75
CA GLY A 42 -2.45 -4.74 12.69
C GLY A 42 -1.65 -4.19 11.53
N ILE A 43 -2.02 -3.02 11.01
CA ILE A 43 -1.26 -2.37 9.92
C ILE A 43 0.16 -2.02 10.38
N SER A 44 0.35 -1.53 11.61
CA SER A 44 1.70 -1.26 12.13
C SER A 44 2.55 -2.53 12.16
N ALA A 45 2.00 -3.66 12.61
CA ALA A 45 2.70 -4.94 12.61
C ALA A 45 3.06 -5.41 11.19
N VAL A 46 2.14 -5.29 10.24
CA VAL A 46 2.39 -5.60 8.82
C VAL A 46 3.50 -4.69 8.25
N TRP A 47 3.50 -3.40 8.56
CA TRP A 47 4.54 -2.47 8.11
C TRP A 47 5.92 -2.76 8.70
N ARG A 48 6.00 -3.20 9.96
CA ARG A 48 7.27 -3.69 10.54
C ARG A 48 7.81 -4.89 9.77
N ALA A 49 6.96 -5.87 9.46
CA ALA A 49 7.36 -7.05 8.69
C ALA A 49 7.78 -6.68 7.25
N LEU A 50 7.02 -5.79 6.61
CA LEU A 50 7.28 -5.34 5.23
C LEU A 50 8.63 -4.64 5.09
N HIS A 51 9.10 -3.97 6.15
CA HIS A 51 10.34 -3.20 6.14
C HIS A 51 11.55 -4.02 5.66
N GLY A 52 11.65 -5.29 6.05
CA GLY A 52 12.76 -6.18 5.67
C GLY A 52 12.66 -6.73 4.24
N VAL A 53 11.45 -6.79 3.69
CA VAL A 53 11.14 -7.38 2.38
C VAL A 53 11.36 -6.38 1.25
N LEU A 54 11.08 -5.09 1.46
CA LEU A 54 11.32 -4.05 0.44
C LEU A 54 12.81 -3.83 0.17
N ARG A 55 13.17 -3.58 -1.08
CA ARG A 55 14.48 -3.05 -1.47
C ARG A 55 14.74 -1.69 -0.82
N PRO A 56 16.01 -1.25 -0.65
CA PRO A 56 16.33 0.05 -0.03
C PRO A 56 15.60 1.23 -0.66
N ALA A 57 15.49 1.24 -1.98
CA ALA A 57 14.77 2.26 -2.73
C ALA A 57 13.27 1.96 -2.93
N GLY A 58 12.77 0.87 -2.34
CA GLY A 58 11.40 0.40 -2.56
C GLY A 58 10.34 1.27 -1.90
N THR A 59 9.13 1.19 -2.44
CA THR A 59 7.98 2.00 -2.01
C THR A 59 6.84 1.12 -1.48
N ALA A 60 6.02 1.68 -0.59
CA ALA A 60 4.77 1.06 -0.14
C ALA A 60 3.63 2.06 -0.24
N TRP A 61 2.55 1.67 -0.91
CA TRP A 61 1.35 2.48 -1.04
C TRP A 61 0.24 1.92 -0.15
N LEU A 62 -0.22 2.70 0.82
CA LEU A 62 -1.39 2.37 1.64
C LEU A 62 -2.61 3.07 1.06
N ILE A 63 -3.59 2.31 0.58
CA ILE A 63 -4.87 2.79 0.08
C ILE A 63 -5.92 2.47 1.14
N ALA A 64 -6.52 3.48 1.75
CA ALA A 64 -7.52 3.30 2.80
C ALA A 64 -8.61 4.37 2.71
N SER A 65 -9.87 3.95 2.84
CA SER A 65 -11.01 4.85 2.99
C SER A 65 -11.22 5.19 4.46
N ASP A 66 -11.66 6.42 4.73
CA ASP A 66 -12.14 6.76 6.07
C ASP A 66 -13.54 6.21 6.29
N ARG A 67 -13.92 6.14 7.56
CA ARG A 67 -15.25 5.74 8.00
C ARG A 67 -15.97 6.95 8.55
N CYS A 68 -17.29 6.91 8.46
CA CYS A 68 -18.15 7.88 9.11
C CYS A 68 -18.84 7.19 10.29
N ASP A 69 -18.69 7.78 11.48
CA ASP A 69 -19.46 7.41 12.66
C ASP A 69 -20.19 8.66 13.16
N SER A 70 -21.50 8.52 13.37
CA SER A 70 -22.36 9.60 13.88
C SER A 70 -22.22 10.94 13.12
N GLY A 71 -22.04 10.89 11.80
CA GLY A 71 -21.91 12.08 10.94
C GLY A 71 -20.51 12.71 10.92
N SER A 72 -19.52 12.09 11.55
CA SER A 72 -18.13 12.54 11.55
C SER A 72 -17.18 11.50 10.97
N LEU A 73 -16.15 11.96 10.28
CA LEU A 73 -15.02 11.11 9.90
C LEU A 73 -14.30 10.59 11.15
N THR A 74 -13.90 9.31 11.13
CA THR A 74 -13.15 8.69 12.23
C THR A 74 -11.65 9.01 12.19
N GLY A 75 -11.15 9.51 11.06
CA GLY A 75 -9.74 9.78 10.84
C GLY A 75 -8.88 8.53 10.73
N LEU A 76 -9.49 7.37 10.42
CA LEU A 76 -8.79 6.08 10.44
C LEU A 76 -7.53 6.05 9.56
N PRO A 77 -7.54 6.52 8.30
CA PRO A 77 -6.35 6.46 7.46
C PRO A 77 -5.17 7.25 8.07
N TRP A 78 -5.44 8.42 8.66
CA TRP A 78 -4.41 9.22 9.33
C TRP A 78 -3.92 8.60 10.65
N ARG A 79 -4.80 7.99 11.43
CA ARG A 79 -4.40 7.22 12.64
C ARG A 79 -3.42 6.11 12.28
N VAL A 80 -3.70 5.37 11.20
CA VAL A 80 -2.80 4.34 10.67
C VAL A 80 -1.49 4.95 10.16
N ALA A 81 -1.56 6.02 9.37
CA ALA A 81 -0.38 6.68 8.81
C ALA A 81 0.59 7.15 9.90
N PHE A 82 0.08 7.76 10.98
CA PHE A 82 0.90 8.17 12.12
C PHE A 82 1.45 7.00 12.93
N ALA A 83 0.73 5.88 13.01
CA ALA A 83 1.27 4.68 13.64
C ALA A 83 2.42 4.09 12.81
N VAL A 84 2.25 4.01 11.49
CA VAL A 84 3.32 3.63 10.54
C VAL A 84 4.54 4.55 10.64
N GLN A 85 4.37 5.86 10.83
CA GLN A 85 5.50 6.77 11.07
C GLN A 85 6.26 6.46 12.36
N ARG A 86 5.56 6.08 13.43
CA ARG A 86 6.20 5.67 14.69
C ARG A 86 7.02 4.40 14.53
N GLU A 87 6.72 3.58 13.51
CA GLU A 87 7.54 2.43 13.11
C GLU A 87 8.76 2.79 12.23
N GLY A 88 9.07 4.08 12.09
CA GLY A 88 10.25 4.56 11.37
C GLY A 88 10.06 4.76 9.86
N TRP A 89 8.83 4.69 9.35
CA TRP A 89 8.55 4.97 7.95
C TRP A 89 8.40 6.47 7.69
N LEU A 90 8.85 6.92 6.52
CA LEU A 90 8.61 8.27 6.03
C LEU A 90 7.32 8.30 5.21
N LEU A 91 6.40 9.20 5.55
CA LEU A 91 5.25 9.53 4.69
C LEU A 91 5.68 10.62 3.71
N ARG A 92 5.60 10.33 2.42
CA ARG A 92 6.04 11.24 1.34
C ARG A 92 4.90 12.02 0.72
N ASN A 93 3.75 11.37 0.59
CA ASN A 93 2.56 11.98 0.02
C ASN A 93 1.32 11.43 0.73
N ALA A 94 0.29 12.27 0.81
CA ALA A 94 -1.05 11.91 1.24
C ALA A 94 -2.02 12.39 0.16
N VAL A 95 -2.41 11.47 -0.72
CA VAL A 95 -3.19 11.76 -1.92
C VAL A 95 -4.66 11.51 -1.65
N VAL A 96 -5.52 12.47 -2.02
CA VAL A 96 -6.97 12.26 -2.02
C VAL A 96 -7.34 11.62 -3.35
N ALA A 97 -7.88 10.41 -3.30
CA ALA A 97 -8.30 9.65 -4.47
C ALA A 97 -9.83 9.71 -4.61
N GLU A 98 -10.27 10.13 -5.80
CA GLU A 98 -11.66 10.02 -6.22
C GLU A 98 -12.00 8.54 -6.47
N ARG A 99 -12.73 7.91 -5.53
CA ARG A 99 -13.33 6.58 -5.67
C ARG A 99 -14.82 6.67 -5.33
N ARG A 100 -15.53 5.54 -5.29
CA ARG A 100 -16.94 5.47 -4.81
C ARG A 100 -17.11 6.09 -3.40
N SER A 101 -16.06 6.06 -2.58
CA SER A 101 -15.88 6.85 -1.36
C SER A 101 -14.56 7.62 -1.44
N VAL A 102 -14.43 8.75 -0.73
CA VAL A 102 -13.16 9.50 -0.70
C VAL A 102 -12.10 8.62 -0.02
N GLY A 103 -11.13 8.15 -0.80
CA GLY A 103 -10.03 7.32 -0.32
C GLY A 103 -8.77 8.14 -0.12
N LEU A 104 -8.01 7.87 0.94
CA LEU A 104 -6.67 8.41 1.14
C LEU A 104 -5.63 7.38 0.68
N VAL A 105 -4.60 7.88 -0.01
CA VAL A 105 -3.47 7.07 -0.45
C VAL A 105 -2.19 7.65 0.09
N PHE A 106 -1.48 6.87 0.90
CA PHE A 106 -0.20 7.27 1.47
C PHE A 106 0.96 6.60 0.74
N LEU A 107 1.96 7.39 0.34
CA LEU A 107 3.25 6.88 -0.08
C LEU A 107 4.18 6.76 1.14
N CYS A 108 4.48 5.54 1.53
CA CYS A 108 5.39 5.20 2.62
C CYS A 108 6.73 4.72 2.06
N VAL A 109 7.84 5.26 2.58
CA VAL A 109 9.21 4.87 2.17
C VAL A 109 10.11 4.70 3.38
N ARG A 110 11.20 3.92 3.23
CA ARG A 110 12.11 3.60 4.34
C ARG A 110 13.24 4.60 4.53
N GLN A 111 13.55 5.39 3.51
CA GLN A 111 14.65 6.35 3.52
C GLN A 111 14.40 7.50 2.53
N PRO A 112 15.08 8.66 2.67
CA PRO A 112 14.84 9.81 1.81
C PRO A 112 15.15 9.59 0.32
N ARG A 113 16.03 8.63 0.00
CA ARG A 113 16.35 8.22 -1.38
C ARG A 113 15.59 6.94 -1.74
N TYR A 114 14.56 7.09 -2.56
CA TYR A 114 13.69 6.02 -3.02
C TYR A 114 13.37 6.19 -4.50
N PHE A 115 12.87 5.13 -5.13
CA PHE A 115 12.43 5.18 -6.51
C PHE A 115 11.11 5.95 -6.62
N PHE A 116 11.05 6.94 -7.52
CA PHE A 116 9.81 7.65 -7.82
C PHE A 116 9.84 8.22 -9.24
N GLU A 117 8.88 7.85 -10.08
CA GLU A 117 8.73 8.38 -11.44
C GLU A 117 7.44 9.18 -11.61
N LEU A 118 7.60 10.49 -11.84
CA LEU A 118 6.47 11.38 -12.05
C LEU A 118 5.98 11.40 -13.51
N GLU A 119 6.90 11.18 -14.46
CA GLU A 119 6.61 11.36 -15.89
C GLU A 119 5.40 10.56 -16.39
N PRO A 120 5.25 9.26 -16.03
CA PRO A 120 4.09 8.48 -16.47
C PRO A 120 2.74 8.97 -15.93
N LEU A 121 2.75 9.87 -14.95
CA LEU A 121 1.56 10.46 -14.32
C LEU A 121 1.20 11.84 -14.87
N ARG A 122 2.04 12.43 -15.71
CA ARG A 122 1.79 13.76 -16.28
C ARG A 122 0.73 13.65 -17.37
N GLU A 123 -0.50 14.02 -17.03
CA GLU A 123 -1.56 14.25 -18.01
C GLU A 123 -1.73 15.77 -18.23
N SER A 124 -1.75 16.19 -19.51
CA SER A 124 -2.14 17.54 -19.94
C SER A 124 -1.33 18.72 -19.36
N GLY A 125 -0.06 18.52 -18.97
CA GLY A 125 0.83 19.59 -18.50
C GLY A 125 0.53 20.13 -17.09
N VAL A 126 -0.49 19.60 -16.40
CA VAL A 126 -0.78 19.91 -15.01
C VAL A 126 0.16 19.09 -14.14
N ARG A 127 0.88 19.73 -13.20
CA ARG A 127 1.55 18.97 -12.15
C ARG A 127 0.44 18.35 -11.29
N PRO A 128 0.37 17.02 -11.15
CA PRO A 128 -0.71 16.39 -10.39
C PRO A 128 -0.85 16.94 -8.97
N GLY A 129 0.22 17.54 -8.43
CA GLY A 129 0.28 18.00 -7.05
C GLY A 129 0.12 16.81 -6.10
N ASP A 130 -0.02 17.12 -4.82
CA ASP A 130 -0.27 16.10 -3.80
C ASP A 130 -1.74 15.68 -3.72
N VAL A 131 -2.66 16.41 -4.36
CA VAL A 131 -4.05 16.45 -3.89
C VAL A 131 -5.00 15.60 -4.71
N VAL A 132 -4.78 15.33 -5.98
CA VAL A 132 -5.65 14.41 -6.74
C VAL A 132 -4.80 13.71 -7.78
N LEU A 133 -5.03 12.41 -7.98
CA LEU A 133 -4.58 11.75 -9.21
C LEU A 133 -5.78 11.68 -10.17
N PRO A 134 -6.23 12.78 -10.81
CA PRO A 134 -7.20 12.70 -11.87
C PRO A 134 -6.48 12.12 -13.10
N GLY A 135 -7.19 11.32 -13.89
CA GLY A 135 -6.67 10.91 -15.18
C GLY A 135 -7.27 9.63 -15.74
N SER A 136 -6.81 9.30 -16.95
CA SER A 136 -7.26 8.16 -17.75
C SER A 136 -6.95 6.80 -17.13
N ARG A 137 -5.87 6.73 -16.34
CA ARG A 137 -5.38 5.49 -15.70
C ARG A 137 -6.06 5.23 -14.36
N GLY A 138 -6.10 3.97 -13.93
CA GLY A 138 -6.59 3.61 -12.60
C GLY A 138 -5.64 4.06 -11.48
N LEU A 139 -6.16 4.19 -10.25
CA LEU A 139 -5.37 4.56 -9.06
C LEU A 139 -4.16 3.64 -8.86
N VAL A 140 -4.38 2.33 -8.86
CA VAL A 140 -3.33 1.31 -8.68
C VAL A 140 -2.28 1.40 -9.77
N GLU A 141 -2.69 1.60 -11.04
CA GLU A 141 -1.75 1.74 -12.15
C GLU A 141 -0.81 2.92 -11.94
N ARG A 142 -1.33 4.04 -11.44
CA ARG A 142 -0.52 5.23 -11.15
C ARG A 142 0.43 5.00 -9.97
N CYS A 143 -0.02 4.34 -8.91
CA CYS A 143 0.85 3.95 -7.80
C CYS A 143 2.00 3.06 -8.28
N VAL A 144 1.72 2.07 -9.14
CA VAL A 144 2.73 1.17 -9.71
C VAL A 144 3.68 1.92 -10.64
N LEU A 145 3.17 2.77 -11.53
CA LEU A 145 4.00 3.55 -12.45
C LEU A 145 4.96 4.49 -11.72
N ALA A 146 4.49 5.14 -10.65
CA ALA A 146 5.33 6.04 -9.87
C ALA A 146 6.24 5.32 -8.89
N GLY A 147 5.78 4.26 -8.23
CA GLY A 147 6.50 3.60 -7.14
C GLY A 147 7.32 2.39 -7.53
N CYS A 148 7.18 1.86 -8.75
CA CYS A 148 7.86 0.65 -9.20
C CYS A 148 8.64 0.88 -10.51
N PRO A 149 9.95 0.56 -10.55
CA PRO A 149 10.72 0.61 -11.79
C PRO A 149 10.14 -0.29 -12.87
N ALA A 150 10.43 0.03 -14.12
CA ALA A 150 10.06 -0.81 -15.26
C ALA A 150 10.60 -2.24 -15.07
N GLY A 151 9.75 -3.25 -15.23
CA GLY A 151 10.11 -4.64 -14.97
C GLY A 151 10.41 -4.94 -13.50
N GLY A 152 10.01 -4.09 -12.55
CA GLY A 152 10.18 -4.34 -11.12
C GLY A 152 9.19 -5.35 -10.53
N ASP A 153 9.45 -5.75 -9.29
CA ASP A 153 8.67 -6.71 -8.51
C ASP A 153 7.65 -5.99 -7.61
N VAL A 154 6.37 -6.23 -7.85
CA VAL A 154 5.24 -5.61 -7.11
C VAL A 154 4.53 -6.65 -6.24
N LEU A 155 4.38 -6.34 -4.96
CA LEU A 155 3.62 -7.14 -4.00
C LEU A 155 2.22 -6.56 -3.80
N ASN A 156 1.19 -7.34 -4.10
CA ASN A 156 -0.17 -7.08 -3.64
C ASN A 156 -0.32 -7.64 -2.21
N LEU A 157 -0.25 -6.77 -1.20
CA LEU A 157 -0.05 -7.18 0.18
C LEU A 157 -1.27 -7.90 0.79
N PHE A 158 -2.47 -7.45 0.42
CA PHE A 158 -3.72 -7.96 0.97
C PHE A 158 -4.52 -8.81 -0.04
N GLY A 159 -4.11 -8.88 -1.31
CA GLY A 159 -4.79 -9.70 -2.31
C GLY A 159 -6.16 -9.16 -2.72
N ALA A 160 -6.43 -7.88 -2.42
CA ALA A 160 -7.69 -7.24 -2.75
C ALA A 160 -7.68 -6.76 -4.21
N HIS A 161 -8.84 -6.85 -4.87
CA HIS A 161 -9.07 -6.37 -6.25
C HIS A 161 -8.10 -6.97 -7.31
N ASP A 162 -8.29 -6.61 -8.58
CA ASP A 162 -7.38 -6.99 -9.66
C ASP A 162 -6.14 -6.08 -9.73
N ILE A 163 -5.39 -6.00 -8.61
CA ILE A 163 -4.09 -5.29 -8.58
C ILE A 163 -3.07 -6.04 -9.46
N ASP A 164 -3.05 -7.37 -9.38
CA ASP A 164 -2.11 -8.21 -10.11
C ASP A 164 -2.27 -8.07 -11.63
N GLY A 165 -3.50 -7.99 -12.14
CA GLY A 165 -3.76 -7.72 -13.54
C GLY A 165 -3.25 -6.35 -13.99
N ALA A 166 -3.43 -5.30 -13.17
CA ALA A 166 -2.86 -3.98 -13.44
C ALA A 166 -1.32 -4.01 -13.48
N VAL A 167 -0.68 -4.69 -12.53
CA VAL A 167 0.78 -4.88 -12.48
C VAL A 167 1.30 -5.53 -13.77
N ARG A 168 0.64 -6.63 -14.21
CA ARG A 168 1.02 -7.34 -15.44
C ARG A 168 0.83 -6.49 -16.69
N ARG A 169 -0.29 -5.77 -16.81
CA ARG A 169 -0.57 -4.87 -17.96
C ARG A 169 0.47 -3.76 -18.09
N LEU A 170 1.07 -3.34 -16.99
CA LEU A 170 2.16 -2.36 -16.97
C LEU A 170 3.54 -2.97 -17.19
N GLY A 171 3.67 -4.29 -17.40
CA GLY A 171 4.96 -4.94 -17.63
C GLY A 171 5.83 -5.05 -16.37
N ARG A 172 5.22 -5.13 -15.18
CA ARG A 172 5.89 -5.43 -13.91
C ARG A 172 5.61 -6.87 -13.50
N ARG A 173 6.45 -7.45 -12.63
CA ARG A 173 6.27 -8.80 -12.09
C ARG A 173 5.44 -8.76 -10.82
N VAL A 174 4.49 -9.68 -10.71
CA VAL A 174 3.72 -9.89 -9.48
C VAL A 174 4.51 -10.82 -8.57
N VAL A 175 4.69 -10.41 -7.32
CA VAL A 175 5.26 -11.26 -6.27
C VAL A 175 4.15 -12.18 -5.76
N SER A 176 4.27 -13.47 -6.03
CA SER A 176 3.28 -14.47 -5.62
C SER A 176 3.15 -14.52 -4.10
N ARG A 177 1.92 -14.51 -3.61
CA ARG A 177 1.61 -14.88 -2.23
C ARG A 177 1.59 -16.41 -2.14
N PRO A 178 2.25 -17.01 -1.14
CA PRO A 178 2.16 -18.46 -0.92
C PRO A 178 0.70 -18.83 -0.61
N SER A 179 0.23 -19.97 -1.14
CA SER A 179 -1.17 -20.38 -0.98
C SER A 179 -1.45 -20.77 0.48
N SER A 180 -2.71 -20.64 0.91
CA SER A 180 -3.17 -21.00 2.25
C SER A 180 -2.91 -22.48 2.62
N SER A 181 -2.73 -23.37 1.64
CA SER A 181 -2.33 -24.77 1.85
C SER A 181 -0.88 -24.94 2.34
N GLU A 182 -0.01 -23.95 2.14
CA GLU A 182 1.39 -23.94 2.62
C GLU A 182 1.53 -23.22 3.97
N VAL A 183 0.43 -22.74 4.55
CA VAL A 183 0.38 -22.04 5.85
C VAL A 183 0.02 -23.00 6.99
N ALA A 184 -0.57 -24.16 6.66
CA ALA A 184 -1.02 -25.17 7.61
C ALA A 184 -0.11 -26.42 7.71
N ALA A 185 1.09 -26.39 7.13
CA ALA A 185 2.08 -27.46 7.16
C ALA A 185 3.39 -26.95 7.80
#